data_AF-A0A355T431-F1
#
_entry.id   AF-A0A355T431-F1
#
_cell.length_a   1.000
_cell.length_b   1.000
_cell.length_c   1.000
_cell.angle_alpha   90.00
_cell.angle_beta   90.00
_cell.angle_gamma   90.00
#
_symmetry.space_group_name_H-M   'P 1'
#
loop_
_entity.id
_entity.type
_entity.pdbx_description
1 polymer ?
#
loop_
_entity_poly.entity_id
_entity_poly.type
_entity_poly.pdbx_seq_one_letter_code
_entity_poly.pdbx_strand_id
1 'polypeptide(L)'
;HHAKRLDDLQDHAFDLIVALTPEAREKAEEVVRGEAVDVEYWPVEDPTLESGSRAQRLDAYRRLRDDLIVRIKDRFGSDVAEAS
;
A
#
# COMPACT_ATOMS: atom_id res chain seq x y z
N HIS A 1 7.84 -3.26 12.52
CA HIS A 1 6.73 -2.45 11.99
C HIS A 1 5.62 -2.41 13.03
N HIS A 2 5.07 -1.24 13.33
CA HIS A 2 3.90 -1.08 14.20
C HIS A 2 2.75 -0.52 13.35
N ALA A 3 1.57 -1.14 13.44
CA ALA A 3 0.40 -0.63 12.77
C ALA A 3 0.03 0.74 13.36
N LYS A 4 -0.25 1.70 12.48
CA LYS A 4 -0.72 3.05 12.80
C LYS A 4 -1.97 3.33 11.99
N ARG A 5 -2.84 4.20 12.48
CA ARG A 5 -3.97 4.69 11.69
C ARG A 5 -3.52 5.83 10.78
N LEU A 6 -4.27 6.06 9.71
CA LEU A 6 -4.01 7.21 8.82
C LEU A 6 -4.15 8.53 9.60
N ASP A 7 -5.12 8.62 10.51
CA ASP A 7 -5.34 9.79 11.36
C ASP A 7 -4.15 10.09 12.28
N ASP A 8 -3.38 9.07 12.69
CA ASP A 8 -2.17 9.23 13.53
C ASP A 8 -0.99 9.83 12.75
N LEU A 9 -1.14 10.01 11.44
CA LEU A 9 -0.08 10.40 10.52
C LEU A 9 -0.35 11.75 9.83
N GLN A 10 -1.47 12.42 10.12
CA GLN A 10 -1.88 13.67 9.44
C GLN A 10 -0.95 14.86 9.68
N ASP A 11 -0.10 14.81 10.71
CA ASP A 11 0.96 15.82 10.91
C ASP A 11 2.13 15.68 9.92
N HIS A 12 2.10 14.65 9.06
CA HIS A 12 3.09 14.42 8.00
C HIS A 12 2.49 14.78 6.64
N ALA A 13 3.10 15.75 5.97
CA ALA A 13 2.76 16.05 4.58
C ALA A 13 3.19 14.86 3.69
N PHE A 14 2.21 14.26 3.01
CA PHE A 14 2.44 13.20 2.04
C PHE A 14 2.34 13.79 0.63
N ASP A 15 3.23 13.40 -0.28
CA ASP A 15 3.06 13.70 -1.70
C ASP A 15 2.09 12.72 -2.37
N LEU A 16 2.03 11.48 -1.88
CA LEU A 16 1.25 10.39 -2.46
C LEU A 16 0.80 9.39 -1.39
N ILE A 17 -0.46 8.97 -1.46
CA ILE A 17 -1.04 7.86 -0.70
C ILE A 17 -1.38 6.72 -1.68
N VAL A 18 -0.86 5.52 -1.42
CA VAL A 18 -1.21 4.31 -2.19
C VAL A 18 -2.15 3.43 -1.35
N ALA A 19 -3.40 3.32 -1.77
CA ALA A 19 -4.41 2.47 -1.16
C ALA A 19 -4.41 1.07 -1.78
N LEU A 20 -4.46 0.04 -0.93
CA LEU A 20 -4.50 -1.37 -1.35
C LEU A 20 -5.92 -1.96 -1.38
N THR A 21 -6.90 -1.27 -0.81
CA THR A 21 -8.31 -1.67 -0.84
C THR A 21 -9.22 -0.50 -1.24
N PRO A 22 -10.42 -0.77 -1.77
CA PRO A 22 -11.39 0.28 -2.10
C PRO A 22 -11.75 1.16 -0.88
N GLU A 23 -11.95 0.54 0.28
CA GLU A 23 -12.31 1.23 1.52
C GLU A 23 -11.17 2.14 2.00
N ALA A 24 -9.92 1.69 1.84
CA ALA A 24 -8.74 2.51 2.15
C ALA A 24 -8.61 3.71 1.21
N ARG A 25 -8.94 3.54 -0.08
CA ARG A 25 -8.92 4.63 -1.06
C ARG A 25 -9.95 5.70 -0.71
N GLU A 26 -11.21 5.29 -0.50
CA GLU A 26 -12.28 6.21 -0.12
C GLU A 26 -11.90 6.99 1.14
N LYS A 27 -11.39 6.29 2.16
CA LYS A 27 -10.95 6.94 3.39
C LYS A 27 -9.80 7.93 3.17
N ALA A 28 -8.82 7.59 2.34
CA ALA A 28 -7.72 8.48 2.00
C ALA A 28 -8.21 9.74 1.27
N GLU A 29 -9.07 9.59 0.26
CA GLU A 29 -9.68 10.69 -0.51
C GLU A 29 -10.49 11.64 0.38
N GLU A 30 -11.18 11.12 1.41
CA GLU A 30 -11.84 11.95 2.41
C GLU A 30 -10.87 12.76 3.25
N VAL A 31 -9.77 12.12 3.68
CA VAL A 31 -8.77 12.71 4.57
C VAL A 31 -8.01 13.84 3.87
N VAL A 32 -7.52 13.60 2.66
CA VAL A 32 -6.71 14.60 1.92
C VAL A 32 -7.57 15.57 1.11
N ARG A 33 -8.88 15.66 1.41
CA ARG A 33 -9.81 16.47 0.63
C ARG A 33 -9.41 17.95 0.67
N GLY A 34 -8.97 18.47 -0.47
CA GLY A 34 -8.53 19.86 -0.61
C GLY A 34 -7.04 20.08 -0.33
N GLU A 35 -6.29 19.01 -0.06
CA GLU A 35 -4.84 19.01 -0.02
C GLU A 35 -4.26 18.61 -1.38
N ALA A 36 -3.02 19.03 -1.67
CA ALA A 36 -2.32 18.69 -2.90
C ALA A 36 -1.60 17.33 -2.77
N VAL A 37 -2.37 16.29 -2.39
CA VAL A 37 -1.87 14.93 -2.20
C VAL A 37 -2.51 14.01 -3.23
N ASP A 38 -1.70 13.25 -3.94
CA ASP A 38 -2.20 12.26 -4.89
C ASP A 38 -2.68 11.00 -4.15
N VAL A 39 -3.76 10.38 -4.62
CA VAL A 39 -4.26 9.09 -4.11
C VAL A 39 -4.30 8.08 -5.24
N GLU A 40 -3.53 7.02 -5.12
CA GLU A 40 -3.49 5.90 -6.05
C GLU A 40 -4.14 4.66 -5.45
N TYR A 41 -4.77 3.85 -6.30
CA TYR A 41 -5.33 2.56 -5.89
C TYR A 41 -4.66 1.41 -6.63
N TRP A 42 -4.09 0.50 -5.86
CA TRP A 42 -3.46 -0.70 -6.36
C TRP A 42 -4.32 -1.91 -5.97
N PRO A 43 -5.06 -2.50 -6.93
CA PRO A 43 -5.86 -3.68 -6.65
C PRO A 43 -4.92 -4.86 -6.37
N VAL A 44 -5.04 -5.48 -5.21
CA VAL A 44 -4.20 -6.62 -4.79
C VAL A 44 -5.05 -7.79 -4.34
N GLU A 45 -4.49 -9.00 -4.39
CA GLU A 45 -5.13 -10.17 -3.77
C GLU A 45 -5.13 -10.00 -2.25
N ASP A 46 -6.23 -10.34 -1.58
CA ASP A 46 -6.28 -10.35 -0.12
C ASP A 46 -5.78 -11.71 0.39
N PRO A 47 -4.57 -11.79 0.98
CA PRO A 47 -4.00 -13.04 1.46
C PRO A 47 -4.73 -13.57 2.70
N THR A 48 -5.60 -12.79 3.34
CA THR A 48 -6.43 -13.22 4.47
C THR A 48 -7.58 -14.12 4.03
N LEU A 49 -8.02 -14.01 2.77
CA LEU A 49 -9.04 -14.87 2.17
C LEU A 49 -8.50 -16.24 1.74
N GLU A 50 -7.17 -16.40 1.67
CA GLU A 50 -6.54 -17.69 1.35
C GLU A 50 -6.83 -18.70 2.46
N SER A 51 -7.52 -19.78 2.09
CA SER A 51 -7.89 -20.86 3.00
C SER A 51 -6.96 -22.07 2.81
N GLY A 52 -6.63 -22.77 3.90
CA GLY A 52 -5.82 -23.99 3.84
C GLY A 52 -4.67 -24.03 4.83
N SER A 53 -3.64 -24.80 4.47
CA SER A 53 -2.48 -25.02 5.34
C SER A 53 -1.72 -23.73 5.64
N ARG A 54 -0.94 -23.73 6.72
CA ARG A 54 -0.06 -22.61 7.06
C ARG A 54 0.89 -22.25 5.91
N ALA A 55 1.36 -23.24 5.16
CA ALA A 55 2.24 -23.03 4.01
C ALA A 55 1.52 -22.26 2.89
N GLN A 56 0.31 -22.67 2.52
CA GLN A 56 -0.49 -21.98 1.50
C GLN A 56 -0.77 -20.52 1.86
N ARG A 57 -1.16 -20.27 3.12
CA ARG A 57 -1.35 -18.89 3.62
C ARG A 57 -0.06 -18.08 3.51
N LEU A 58 1.08 -18.62 3.96
CA LEU A 58 2.38 -17.94 3.83
C LEU A 58 2.75 -17.66 2.38
N ASP A 59 2.42 -18.56 1.45
CA ASP A 59 2.69 -18.35 0.03
C ASP A 59 1.82 -17.24 -0.55
N ALA A 60 0.55 -17.10 -0.13
CA ALA A 60 -0.29 -15.96 -0.54
C ALA A 60 0.31 -14.61 -0.10
N TYR A 61 0.77 -14.51 1.15
CA TYR A 61 1.47 -13.29 1.60
C TYR A 61 2.76 -13.01 0.82
N ARG A 62 3.51 -14.05 0.44
CA ARG A 62 4.74 -13.89 -0.36
C ARG A 62 4.42 -13.40 -1.77
N ARG A 63 3.39 -13.96 -2.42
CA ARG A 63 2.94 -13.51 -3.74
C ARG A 63 2.53 -12.04 -3.73
N LEU A 64 1.70 -11.65 -2.75
CA LEU A 64 1.32 -10.25 -2.56
C LEU A 64 2.54 -9.34 -2.40
N ARG A 65 3.48 -9.71 -1.53
CA ARG A 65 4.70 -8.93 -1.31
C ARG A 65 5.50 -8.78 -2.60
N ASP A 66 5.65 -9.87 -3.36
CA ASP A 66 6.45 -9.86 -4.58
C ASP A 66 5.78 -9.03 -5.69
N ASP A 67 4.45 -9.07 -5.80
CA ASP A 67 3.66 -8.17 -6.68
C ASP A 67 3.82 -6.70 -6.28
N LEU A 68 3.72 -6.38 -4.98
CA LEU A 68 3.94 -5.02 -4.48
C LEU A 68 5.35 -4.51 -4.80
N ILE A 69 6.38 -5.36 -4.67
CA ILE A 69 7.76 -4.98 -5.01
C ILE A 69 7.88 -4.62 -6.48
N VAL A 70 7.25 -5.39 -7.38
CA VAL A 70 7.25 -5.10 -8.83
C VAL A 70 6.57 -3.76 -9.11
N ARG A 71 5.37 -3.54 -8.56
CA ARG A 71 4.62 -2.28 -8.75
C ARG A 71 5.36 -1.06 -8.24
N ILE A 72 6.01 -1.16 -7.06
CA ILE A 72 6.83 -0.08 -6.52
C ILE A 72 7.98 0.24 -7.48
N LYS A 73 8.68 -0.78 -7.99
CA LYS A 73 9.77 -0.57 -8.95
C LYS A 73 9.28 0.06 -10.25
N ASP A 74 8.13 -0.37 -10.75
CA ASP A 74 7.56 0.16 -11.99
C ASP A 74 7.10 1.62 -11.82
N ARG A 75 6.54 1.97 -10.65
CA ARG A 75 6.00 3.31 -10.38
C ARG A 75 7.04 4.35 -9.98
N PHE A 76 8.06 3.93 -9.23
CA PHE A 76 9.06 4.84 -8.66
C PHE A 76 10.45 4.66 -9.29
N GLY A 77 10.60 3.71 -10.21
CA GLY A 77 11.87 3.36 -10.85
C GLY A 77 12.79 2.53 -9.95
N SER A 78 13.83 1.94 -10.55
CA SER A 78 14.92 1.26 -9.84
C SER A 78 15.82 2.20 -9.04
N ASP A 79 15.70 3.52 -9.24
CA ASP A 79 16.61 4.54 -8.71
C ASP A 79 16.37 4.91 -7.24
N VAL A 80 15.31 4.41 -6.61
CA VAL A 80 15.12 4.59 -5.14
C VAL A 80 16.18 3.82 -4.33
N ALA A 81 17.01 3.00 -4.97
CA ALA A 81 18.18 2.37 -4.35
C ALA A 81 19.47 3.24 -4.40
N GLU A 82 19.50 4.36 -5.13
CA GLU A 82 20.71 5.20 -5.31
C GLU A 82 20.56 6.67 -4.88
N ALA A 83 19.49 7.04 -4.19
CA ALA A 83 19.40 8.36 -3.54
C ALA A 83 20.02 8.32 -2.14
N SER A 84 21.36 8.43 -2.08
CA SER A 84 22.14 8.84 -0.90
C SER A 84 22.40 10.34 -0.90
#